data_AF-A0A2T3G0W0-F1
#
_entry.id   AF-A0A2T3G0W0-F1
#
_cell.length_a   1.000
_cell.length_b   1.000
_cell.length_c   1.000
_cell.angle_alpha   90.00
_cell.angle_beta   90.00
_cell.angle_gamma   90.00
#
_symmetry.space_group_name_H-M   'P 1'
#
loop_
_entity.id
_entity.type
_entity.pdbx_description
1 polymer ?
#
loop_
_entity_poly.entity_id
_entity_poly.type
_entity_poly.pdbx_seq_one_letter_code
_entity_poly.pdbx_strand_id
1 'polypeptide(L)'
;MDNNQIILSKKCIETIQRATTLLKIKTPEIYFVNETSSRTELYSQDLKFISEDFRDIGYKIEKVRFIPKEYVIYINTKIFENEISMLCHCYQISRYVYQIDEVRKFKNNLPYNDTEPGIRQWSYMFDHITDGINHTNSPICYDMMAFAKIMLKEFHNIQISFKDSSNKYVDDAINDINRSNLKKNINSYKRK
;
A
#
# COMPACT_ATOMS: atom_id res chain seq x y z
N MET A 1 -14.33 -12.56 12.98
CA MET A 1 -13.86 -11.19 13.29
C MET A 1 -14.69 -10.58 14.41
N ASP A 2 -14.08 -9.83 15.31
CA ASP A 2 -14.79 -9.04 16.34
C ASP A 2 -15.23 -7.65 15.82
N ASN A 3 -16.03 -6.93 16.63
CA ASN A 3 -16.56 -5.61 16.26
C ASN A 3 -15.46 -4.57 15.99
N ASN A 4 -14.36 -4.59 16.75
CA ASN A 4 -13.27 -3.65 16.55
C ASN A 4 -12.55 -3.96 15.23
N GLN A 5 -12.32 -5.24 14.93
CA GLN A 5 -11.75 -5.68 13.65
C GLN A 5 -12.65 -5.27 12.48
N ILE A 6 -13.98 -5.32 12.61
CA ILE A 6 -14.93 -4.86 11.59
C ILE A 6 -14.78 -3.34 11.34
N ILE A 7 -14.71 -2.54 12.40
CA ILE A 7 -14.54 -1.07 12.30
C ILE A 7 -13.22 -0.75 11.60
N LEU A 8 -12.12 -1.38 12.03
CA LEU A 8 -10.79 -1.16 11.48
C LEU A 8 -10.67 -1.65 10.04
N SER A 9 -11.35 -2.74 9.68
CA SER A 9 -11.41 -3.23 8.30
C SER A 9 -12.11 -2.24 7.37
N LYS A 10 -13.23 -1.65 7.81
CA LYS A 10 -13.89 -0.57 7.05
C LYS A 10 -12.97 0.63 6.87
N LYS A 11 -12.21 0.99 7.91
CA LYS A 11 -11.23 2.08 7.84
C LYS A 11 -10.08 1.77 6.87
N CYS A 12 -9.60 0.52 6.81
CA CYS A 12 -8.64 0.06 5.80
C CYS A 12 -9.19 0.22 4.38
N ILE A 13 -10.40 -0.30 4.13
CA ILE A 13 -11.06 -0.23 2.83
C ILE A 13 -11.16 1.22 2.37
N GLU A 14 -11.69 2.10 3.23
CA GLU A 14 -11.84 3.52 2.92
C GLU A 14 -10.47 4.19 2.65
N THR A 15 -9.45 3.85 3.43
CA THR A 15 -8.10 4.40 3.27
C THR A 15 -7.49 3.99 1.93
N ILE A 16 -7.61 2.72 1.53
CA ILE A 16 -7.12 2.20 0.25
C ILE A 16 -7.92 2.79 -0.92
N GLN A 17 -9.25 2.85 -0.82
CA GLN A 17 -10.11 3.47 -1.83
C GLN A 17 -9.77 4.95 -2.05
N ARG A 18 -9.55 5.70 -0.97
CA ARG A 18 -9.13 7.11 -1.03
C ARG A 18 -7.78 7.25 -1.73
N ALA A 19 -6.79 6.46 -1.32
CA ALA A 19 -5.46 6.50 -1.89
C ALA A 19 -5.47 6.14 -3.40
N THR A 20 -6.17 5.07 -3.77
CA THR A 20 -6.29 4.62 -5.17
C THR A 20 -7.03 5.65 -6.04
N THR A 21 -8.06 6.31 -5.50
CA THR A 21 -8.74 7.43 -6.17
C THR A 21 -7.80 8.60 -6.45
N LEU A 22 -7.00 9.00 -5.46
CA LEU A 22 -6.00 10.08 -5.60
C LEU A 22 -4.91 9.76 -6.61
N LEU A 23 -4.48 8.50 -6.62
CA LEU A 23 -3.49 7.95 -7.52
C LEU A 23 -4.05 7.68 -8.92
N LYS A 24 -5.37 7.81 -9.13
CA LYS A 24 -6.08 7.55 -10.39
C LYS A 24 -5.84 6.14 -10.94
N ILE A 25 -5.85 5.16 -10.04
CA ILE A 25 -5.77 3.74 -10.37
C ILE A 25 -7.04 3.02 -9.93
N LYS A 26 -7.34 1.87 -10.53
CA LYS A 26 -8.44 1.01 -10.09
C LYS A 26 -8.15 0.53 -8.66
N THR A 27 -9.15 0.57 -7.77
CA THR A 27 -8.99 -0.03 -6.45
C THR A 27 -8.87 -1.56 -6.58
N PRO A 28 -7.80 -2.17 -6.05
CA PRO A 28 -7.69 -3.63 -5.95
C PRO A 28 -8.82 -4.22 -5.10
N GLU A 29 -9.17 -5.47 -5.35
CA GLU A 29 -10.05 -6.18 -4.42
C GLU A 29 -9.32 -6.38 -3.08
N ILE A 30 -10.05 -6.31 -1.97
CA ILE A 30 -9.47 -6.37 -0.62
C ILE A 30 -10.04 -7.57 0.10
N TYR A 31 -9.16 -8.40 0.66
CA TYR A 31 -9.52 -9.49 1.54
C TYR A 31 -8.84 -9.37 2.90
N PHE A 32 -9.52 -9.83 3.94
CA PHE A 32 -9.01 -9.84 5.30
C PHE A 32 -8.72 -11.27 5.75
N VAL A 33 -7.50 -11.47 6.24
CA VAL A 33 -7.05 -12.73 6.83
C VAL A 33 -7.06 -12.55 8.34
N ASN A 34 -7.98 -13.23 9.01
CA ASN A 34 -8.11 -13.20 10.46
C ASN A 34 -7.50 -14.47 11.06
N GLU A 35 -6.26 -14.37 11.52
CA GLU A 35 -5.54 -15.47 12.17
C GLU A 35 -5.77 -15.42 13.68
N THR A 36 -6.47 -16.42 14.22
CA THR A 36 -6.58 -16.66 15.66
C THR A 36 -5.59 -17.74 16.09
N SER A 37 -5.58 -18.08 17.39
CA SER A 37 -4.77 -19.18 17.92
C SER A 37 -5.15 -20.57 17.36
N SER A 38 -6.34 -20.72 16.79
CA SER A 38 -6.89 -22.03 16.39
C SER A 38 -7.34 -22.11 14.94
N ARG A 39 -7.49 -20.97 14.23
CA ARG A 39 -7.97 -20.95 12.85
C ARG A 39 -7.50 -19.71 12.09
N THR A 40 -7.53 -19.81 10.77
CA THR A 40 -7.36 -18.68 9.86
C THR A 40 -8.65 -18.53 9.07
N GLU A 41 -9.29 -17.37 9.17
CA GLU A 41 -10.54 -17.08 8.46
C GLU A 41 -10.27 -16.03 7.35
N LEU A 42 -10.82 -16.25 6.16
CA LEU A 42 -10.78 -15.32 5.04
C LEU A 42 -12.11 -14.58 4.92
N TYR A 43 -12.06 -13.26 4.78
CA TYR A 43 -13.23 -12.40 4.58
C TYR A 43 -13.07 -11.54 3.34
N SER A 44 -14.18 -11.32 2.64
CA SER A 44 -14.28 -10.40 1.49
C SER A 44 -14.18 -8.93 1.93
N GLN A 45 -14.09 -8.02 0.96
CA GLN A 45 -14.22 -6.57 1.21
C GLN A 45 -15.55 -6.19 1.89
N ASP A 46 -16.63 -6.92 1.59
CA ASP A 46 -17.94 -6.74 2.24
C ASP A 46 -17.99 -7.34 3.66
N LEU A 47 -16.85 -7.84 4.17
CA LEU A 47 -16.71 -8.52 5.46
C LEU A 47 -17.58 -9.78 5.59
N LYS A 48 -17.87 -10.43 4.47
CA LYS A 48 -18.52 -11.73 4.43
C LYS A 48 -17.46 -12.81 4.57
N PHE A 49 -17.73 -13.81 5.40
CA PHE A 49 -16.90 -14.99 5.51
C PHE A 49 -16.82 -15.72 4.16
N ILE A 50 -15.62 -16.16 3.79
CA ILE A 50 -15.35 -16.91 2.55
C ILE A 50 -14.89 -18.32 2.88
N SER A 51 -13.82 -18.47 3.65
CA SER A 51 -13.18 -19.77 3.89
C SER A 51 -12.37 -19.81 5.18
N GLU A 52 -12.15 -21.01 5.71
CA GLU A 52 -11.17 -21.33 6.76
C GLU A 52 -9.95 -22.12 6.21
N ASP A 53 -9.95 -22.46 4.92
CA ASP A 53 -8.85 -23.21 4.30
C ASP A 53 -7.72 -22.26 3.88
N PHE A 54 -6.58 -22.35 4.56
CA PHE A 54 -5.39 -21.54 4.24
C PHE A 54 -4.90 -21.75 2.79
N ARG A 55 -5.21 -22.90 2.16
CA ARG A 55 -4.86 -23.16 0.76
C ARG A 55 -5.59 -22.22 -0.19
N ASP A 56 -6.76 -21.71 0.18
CA ASP A 56 -7.50 -20.73 -0.63
C ASP A 56 -6.79 -19.37 -0.66
N ILE A 57 -5.96 -19.08 0.34
CA ILE A 57 -5.12 -17.87 0.37
C ILE A 57 -3.83 -18.10 -0.42
N GLY A 58 -3.25 -19.30 -0.36
CA GLY A 58 -2.08 -19.70 -1.16
C GLY A 58 -0.77 -18.95 -0.84
N TYR A 59 -0.79 -17.97 0.06
CA TYR A 59 0.33 -17.07 0.36
C TYR A 59 0.44 -16.79 1.87
N LYS A 60 1.67 -16.70 2.38
CA LYS A 60 1.91 -16.17 3.74
C LYS A 60 1.67 -14.66 3.75
N ILE A 61 0.72 -14.20 4.57
CA ILE A 61 0.34 -12.78 4.73
C ILE A 61 0.72 -12.31 6.13
N GLU A 62 1.92 -11.76 6.31
CA GLU A 62 2.37 -11.31 7.65
C GLU A 62 1.68 -10.02 8.10
N LYS A 63 1.44 -9.08 7.18
CA LYS A 63 0.80 -7.79 7.47
C LYS A 63 -0.16 -7.39 6.36
N VAL A 64 0.39 -6.97 5.23
CA VAL A 64 -0.36 -6.59 4.03
C VAL A 64 0.42 -7.10 2.83
N ARG A 65 -0.27 -7.68 1.86
CA ARG A 65 0.36 -8.19 0.64
C ARG A 65 -0.52 -7.89 -0.57
N PHE A 66 0.09 -7.41 -1.63
CA PHE A 66 -0.54 -7.26 -2.92
C PHE A 66 -0.14 -8.42 -3.84
N ILE A 67 -1.09 -9.00 -4.55
CA ILE A 67 -0.90 -10.05 -5.54
C ILE A 67 -1.14 -9.46 -6.93
N PRO A 68 -0.09 -9.12 -7.70
CA PRO A 68 -0.25 -8.33 -8.92
C PRO A 68 -0.99 -9.05 -10.05
N LYS A 69 -0.95 -10.40 -10.09
CA LYS A 69 -1.63 -11.20 -11.14
C LYS A 69 -3.15 -11.18 -10.96
N GLU A 70 -3.60 -11.24 -9.72
CA GLU A 70 -5.02 -11.23 -9.34
C GLU A 70 -5.54 -9.80 -9.13
N TYR A 71 -4.64 -8.84 -8.94
CA TYR A 71 -4.96 -7.46 -8.59
C TYR A 71 -5.75 -7.37 -7.27
N VAL A 72 -5.22 -8.09 -6.27
CA VAL A 72 -5.84 -8.29 -4.95
C VAL A 72 -4.88 -7.85 -3.84
N ILE A 73 -5.40 -7.22 -2.78
CA ILE A 73 -4.71 -6.93 -1.53
C ILE A 73 -5.26 -7.83 -0.42
N TYR A 74 -4.38 -8.62 0.20
CA TYR A 74 -4.67 -9.33 1.43
C TYR A 74 -4.14 -8.55 2.64
N ILE A 75 -4.96 -8.44 3.68
CA ILE A 75 -4.66 -7.73 4.93
C ILE A 75 -4.81 -8.69 6.10
N ASN A 76 -3.74 -8.91 6.85
CA ASN A 76 -3.80 -9.67 8.10
C ASN A 76 -4.36 -8.77 9.21
N THR A 77 -5.43 -9.20 9.88
CA THR A 77 -6.10 -8.41 10.92
C THR A 77 -5.22 -8.16 12.15
N LYS A 78 -4.10 -8.87 12.33
CA LYS A 78 -3.10 -8.59 13.37
C LYS A 78 -2.56 -7.16 13.33
N ILE A 79 -2.55 -6.52 12.16
CA ILE A 79 -2.09 -5.12 12.07
C ILE A 79 -3.01 -4.13 12.81
N PHE A 80 -4.23 -4.55 13.16
CA PHE A 80 -5.24 -3.72 13.83
C PHE A 80 -4.90 -3.42 15.29
N GLU A 81 -3.92 -4.11 15.88
CA GLU A 81 -3.38 -3.81 17.21
C GLU A 81 -2.82 -2.38 17.31
N ASN A 82 -2.39 -1.81 16.18
CA ASN A 82 -1.92 -0.43 16.10
C ASN A 82 -2.52 0.26 14.88
N GLU A 83 -3.50 1.12 15.13
CA GLU A 83 -4.23 1.85 14.09
C GLU A 83 -3.32 2.72 13.20
N ILE A 84 -2.30 3.36 13.77
CA ILE A 84 -1.35 4.19 12.99
C ILE A 84 -0.54 3.29 12.04
N SER A 85 -0.08 2.14 12.53
CA SER A 85 0.63 1.12 11.75
C SER A 85 -0.25 0.58 10.62
N MET A 86 -1.52 0.26 10.92
CA MET A 86 -2.52 -0.17 9.95
C MET A 86 -2.71 0.86 8.83
N LEU A 87 -2.95 2.13 9.17
CA LEU A 87 -3.11 3.21 8.19
C LEU A 87 -1.85 3.40 7.35
N CYS A 88 -0.68 3.33 7.98
CA CYS A 88 0.61 3.41 7.30
C CYS A 88 0.74 2.31 6.25
N HIS A 89 0.49 1.05 6.62
CA HIS A 89 0.53 -0.08 5.70
C HIS A 89 -0.50 0.02 4.56
N CYS A 90 -1.70 0.53 4.83
CA CYS A 90 -2.72 0.78 3.79
C CYS A 90 -2.25 1.80 2.75
N TYR A 91 -1.62 2.90 3.17
CA TYR A 91 -1.08 3.88 2.24
C TYR A 91 0.15 3.36 1.49
N GLN A 92 1.07 2.68 2.18
CA GLN A 92 2.24 2.06 1.57
C GLN A 92 1.84 1.09 0.46
N ILE A 93 0.89 0.17 0.74
CA ILE A 93 0.46 -0.81 -0.26
C ILE A 93 -0.25 -0.15 -1.43
N SER A 94 -1.04 0.90 -1.19
CA SER A 94 -1.72 1.64 -2.26
C SER A 94 -0.71 2.29 -3.21
N ARG A 95 0.38 2.86 -2.67
CA ARG A 95 1.47 3.41 -3.49
C ARG A 95 2.20 2.31 -4.26
N TYR A 96 2.42 1.17 -3.62
CA TYR A 96 3.04 0.01 -4.26
C TYR A 96 2.26 -0.50 -5.47
N VAL A 97 0.93 -0.61 -5.34
CA VAL A 97 0.04 -0.97 -6.48
C VAL A 97 0.21 0.04 -7.62
N TYR A 98 0.20 1.34 -7.31
CA TYR A 98 0.40 2.38 -8.32
C TYR A 98 1.76 2.26 -9.02
N GLN A 99 2.85 2.04 -8.29
CA GLN A 99 4.19 1.90 -8.87
C GLN A 99 4.25 0.71 -9.85
N ILE A 100 3.63 -0.42 -9.49
CA ILE A 100 3.54 -1.60 -10.38
C ILE A 100 2.77 -1.26 -11.65
N ASP A 101 1.63 -0.57 -11.54
CA ASP A 101 0.82 -0.16 -12.69
C ASP A 101 1.58 0.79 -13.62
N GLU A 102 2.32 1.74 -13.07
CA GLU A 102 3.15 2.67 -13.86
C GLU A 102 4.31 1.96 -14.57
N VAL A 103 4.98 1.01 -13.89
CA VAL A 103 6.01 0.18 -14.52
C VAL A 103 5.43 -0.70 -15.62
N ARG A 104 4.25 -1.28 -15.42
CA ARG A 104 3.55 -2.07 -16.44
C ARG A 104 3.20 -1.21 -17.65
N LYS A 105 2.72 0.03 -17.45
CA LYS A 105 2.46 0.97 -18.54
C LYS A 105 3.74 1.29 -19.30
N PHE A 106 4.82 1.64 -18.60
CA PHE A 106 6.12 1.91 -19.20
C PHE A 106 6.64 0.73 -20.04
N LYS A 107 6.63 -0.49 -19.51
CA LYS A 107 7.07 -1.70 -20.24
C LYS A 107 6.24 -2.01 -21.48
N ASN A 108 4.97 -1.62 -21.49
CA ASN A 108 4.05 -1.84 -22.61
C ASN A 108 3.90 -0.61 -23.51
N ASN A 109 4.75 0.41 -23.36
CA ASN A 109 4.68 1.68 -24.10
C ASN A 109 3.30 2.37 -24.01
N LEU A 110 2.62 2.23 -22.87
CA LEU A 110 1.36 2.89 -22.56
C LEU A 110 1.61 4.24 -21.84
N PRO A 111 0.70 5.22 -21.96
CA PRO A 111 0.80 6.47 -21.22
C PRO A 111 0.87 6.24 -19.71
N TYR A 112 1.86 6.85 -19.06
CA TYR A 112 2.08 6.82 -17.61
C TYR A 112 2.04 8.25 -17.03
N ASN A 113 1.76 8.34 -15.74
CA ASN A 113 1.53 9.57 -14.99
C ASN A 113 2.75 10.05 -14.18
N ASP A 114 3.70 9.14 -13.89
CA ASP A 114 4.90 9.46 -13.11
C ASP A 114 6.10 9.85 -14.00
N THR A 115 7.19 10.26 -13.36
CA THR A 115 8.42 10.63 -14.07
C THR A 115 9.16 9.40 -14.59
N GLU A 116 9.65 9.46 -15.82
CA GLU A 116 10.37 8.35 -16.43
C GLU A 116 11.60 7.89 -15.61
N PRO A 117 12.44 8.78 -15.04
CA PRO A 117 13.53 8.35 -14.18
C PRO A 117 13.07 7.54 -12.97
N GLY A 118 11.99 7.96 -12.30
CA GLY A 118 11.42 7.24 -11.15
C GLY A 118 10.89 5.86 -11.55
N ILE A 119 10.14 5.80 -12.66
CA ILE A 119 9.59 4.53 -13.17
C ILE A 119 10.72 3.58 -13.60
N ARG A 120 11.80 4.08 -14.21
CA ARG A 120 12.98 3.27 -14.56
C ARG A 120 13.64 2.67 -13.31
N GLN A 121 13.78 3.45 -12.24
CA GLN A 121 14.30 2.95 -10.96
C GLN A 121 13.41 1.86 -10.38
N TRP A 122 12.08 2.05 -10.38
CA TRP A 122 11.15 1.02 -9.91
C TRP A 122 11.19 -0.23 -10.78
N SER A 123 11.19 -0.07 -12.10
CA SER A 123 11.30 -1.19 -13.05
C SER A 123 12.55 -2.02 -12.78
N TYR A 124 13.71 -1.36 -12.64
CA TYR A 124 14.96 -2.03 -12.32
C TYR A 124 14.85 -2.85 -11.03
N MET A 125 14.26 -2.27 -9.97
CA MET A 125 14.08 -2.97 -8.70
C MET A 125 13.12 -4.17 -8.80
N PHE A 126 12.09 -4.10 -9.64
CA PHE A 126 11.18 -5.23 -9.87
C PHE A 126 11.82 -6.35 -10.69
N ASP A 127 12.70 -6.02 -11.63
CA ASP A 127 13.35 -6.99 -12.53
C ASP A 127 14.55 -7.66 -11.88
N HIS A 128 15.25 -6.95 -10.99
CA HIS A 128 16.48 -7.40 -10.35
C HIS A 128 16.28 -7.70 -8.87
N ILE A 129 15.16 -8.34 -8.50
CA ILE A 129 14.99 -8.91 -7.16
C ILE A 129 16.08 -9.97 -6.96
N THR A 130 17.21 -9.57 -6.39
CA THR A 130 18.25 -10.45 -5.91
C THR A 130 17.86 -10.94 -4.53
N ASP A 131 17.61 -12.25 -4.42
CA ASP A 131 17.41 -12.93 -3.16
C ASP A 131 18.52 -12.54 -2.16
N GLY A 132 18.12 -12.09 -0.97
CA GLY A 132 19.04 -11.78 0.14
C GLY A 132 19.38 -10.29 0.37
N ILE A 133 18.89 -9.35 -0.44
CA ILE A 133 19.04 -7.91 -0.14
C ILE A 133 17.89 -7.42 0.76
N ASN A 134 18.23 -6.69 1.83
CA ASN A 134 17.23 -6.08 2.70
C ASN A 134 16.43 -5.01 1.93
N HIS A 135 15.25 -5.39 1.46
CA HIS A 135 14.39 -4.55 0.61
C HIS A 135 13.86 -3.30 1.32
N THR A 136 13.97 -3.23 2.66
CA THR A 136 13.53 -2.08 3.47
C THR A 136 14.25 -0.76 3.12
N ASN A 137 15.35 -0.84 2.36
CA ASN A 137 16.15 0.29 1.91
C ASN A 137 16.17 0.46 0.38
N SER A 138 15.11 0.05 -0.31
CA SER A 138 14.98 0.24 -1.75
C SER A 138 14.28 1.58 -2.12
N PRO A 139 14.55 2.15 -3.31
CA PRO A 139 13.84 3.33 -3.81
C PRO A 139 12.31 3.17 -3.79
N ILE A 140 11.81 1.97 -4.10
CA ILE A 140 10.39 1.62 -4.02
C ILE A 140 9.87 1.79 -2.58
N CYS A 141 10.58 1.24 -1.60
CA CYS A 141 10.19 1.35 -0.19
C CYS A 141 10.23 2.78 0.31
N TYR A 142 11.24 3.57 -0.06
CA TYR A 142 11.31 4.98 0.33
C TYR A 142 10.15 5.79 -0.24
N ASP A 143 9.77 5.57 -1.50
CA ASP A 143 8.61 6.23 -2.11
C ASP A 143 7.28 5.78 -1.46
N MET A 144 7.13 4.50 -1.12
CA MET A 144 5.97 4.00 -0.33
C MET A 144 5.90 4.67 1.05
N MET A 145 7.03 4.79 1.75
CA MET A 145 7.14 5.40 3.08
C MET A 145 6.86 6.91 3.03
N ALA A 146 7.41 7.60 2.03
CA ALA A 146 7.18 9.02 1.78
C ALA A 146 5.70 9.28 1.51
N PHE A 147 5.07 8.49 0.65
CA PHE A 147 3.64 8.58 0.39
C PHE A 147 2.81 8.38 1.66
N ALA A 148 3.08 7.34 2.44
CA ALA A 148 2.37 7.10 3.70
C ALA A 148 2.52 8.23 4.70
N LYS A 149 3.74 8.78 4.86
CA LYS A 149 4.01 9.94 5.74
C LYS A 149 3.23 11.18 5.30
N ILE A 150 3.18 11.46 3.99
CA ILE A 150 2.37 12.56 3.44
C ILE A 150 0.89 12.31 3.72
N MET A 151 0.36 11.13 3.39
CA MET A 151 -1.07 10.82 3.51
C MET A 151 -1.56 10.81 4.96
N LEU A 152 -0.77 10.29 5.90
CA LEU A 152 -1.05 10.34 7.33
C LEU A 152 -1.13 11.77 7.85
N LYS A 153 -0.17 12.62 7.46
CA LYS A 153 -0.18 14.03 7.83
C LYS A 153 -1.41 14.74 7.25
N GLU A 154 -1.67 14.53 5.96
CA GLU A 154 -2.68 15.28 5.23
C GLU A 154 -4.12 14.88 5.61
N PHE A 155 -4.39 13.60 5.88
CA PHE A 155 -5.76 13.10 6.09
C PHE A 155 -6.08 12.70 7.52
N HIS A 156 -5.06 12.53 8.37
CA HIS A 156 -5.25 12.09 9.75
C HIS A 156 -4.56 13.02 10.76
N ASN A 157 -3.85 14.06 10.31
CA ASN A 157 -3.03 14.93 11.15
C ASN A 157 -2.01 14.17 12.01
N ILE A 158 -1.53 13.03 11.50
CA ILE A 158 -0.57 12.16 12.20
C ILE A 158 0.81 12.37 11.58
N GLN A 159 1.80 12.68 12.42
CA GLN A 159 3.21 12.75 12.03
C GLN A 159 3.93 11.49 12.49
N ILE A 160 4.63 10.84 11.56
CA ILE A 160 5.41 9.64 11.85
C ILE A 160 6.86 9.81 11.39
N SER A 161 7.75 9.06 12.05
CA SER A 161 9.14 8.86 11.66
C SER A 161 9.43 7.37 11.60
N PHE A 162 10.19 6.94 10.60
CA PHE A 162 10.61 5.55 10.45
C PHE A 162 11.99 5.38 11.10
N LYS A 163 12.15 4.38 11.99
CA LYS A 163 13.35 4.22 12.82
C LYS A 163 14.59 3.76 12.04
N ASP A 164 14.42 2.94 11.00
CA ASP A 164 15.53 2.19 10.37
C ASP A 164 15.83 2.59 8.92
N SER A 165 15.05 3.52 8.33
CA SER A 165 15.39 4.11 7.04
C SER A 165 16.29 5.31 7.27
N SER A 166 17.36 5.47 6.49
CA SER A 166 18.08 6.74 6.45
C SER A 166 17.09 7.84 6.07
N ASN A 167 16.70 8.67 7.05
CA ASN A 167 15.66 9.69 6.92
C ASN A 167 15.82 10.54 5.66
N LYS A 168 17.08 10.76 5.24
CA LYS A 168 17.42 11.43 3.99
C LYS A 168 16.68 10.88 2.75
N TYR A 169 16.70 9.57 2.47
CA TYR A 169 16.09 9.04 1.24
C TYR A 169 14.56 9.10 1.27
N VAL A 170 13.96 8.94 2.46
CA VAL A 170 12.51 9.15 2.62
C VAL A 170 12.17 10.63 2.42
N ASP A 171 12.98 11.55 2.94
CA ASP A 171 12.77 12.98 2.77
C ASP A 171 13.00 13.44 1.32
N ASP A 172 13.96 12.85 0.61
CA ASP A 172 14.16 13.05 -0.83
C ASP A 172 12.91 12.61 -1.62
N ALA A 173 12.39 11.40 -1.34
CA ALA A 173 11.14 10.91 -1.95
C ALA A 173 9.91 11.78 -1.60
N ILE A 174 9.86 12.35 -0.39
CA ILE A 174 8.82 13.34 -0.02
C ILE A 174 8.92 14.58 -0.91
N ASN A 175 10.14 15.08 -1.14
CA ASN A 175 10.35 16.25 -1.99
C ASN A 175 9.92 15.98 -3.43
N ASP A 176 10.21 14.80 -3.95
CA ASP A 176 9.80 14.38 -5.29
C ASP A 176 8.27 14.28 -5.41
N ILE A 177 7.60 13.63 -4.45
CA ILE A 177 6.13 13.56 -4.42
C ILE A 177 5.52 14.97 -4.33
N ASN A 178 6.09 15.86 -3.51
CA ASN A 178 5.59 17.23 -3.35
C ASN A 178 5.74 18.08 -4.63
N ARG A 179 6.73 17.78 -5.48
CA ARG A 179 6.93 18.43 -6.79
C ARG A 179 6.09 17.79 -7.90
N SER A 180 5.61 16.57 -7.69
CA SER A 180 4.82 15.82 -8.68
C SER A 180 3.36 16.30 -8.79
N ASN A 181 2.67 15.83 -9.83
CA ASN A 181 1.23 16.04 -9.99
C ASN A 181 0.38 15.38 -8.88
N LEU A 182 0.94 14.41 -8.14
CA LEU A 182 0.24 13.78 -7.02
C LEU A 182 -0.08 14.77 -5.91
N LYS A 183 0.81 15.74 -5.62
CA LYS A 183 0.51 16.78 -4.63
C LYS A 183 -0.65 17.67 -5.04
N LYS A 184 -0.78 17.96 -6.35
CA LYS A 184 -1.93 18.71 -6.90
C LYS A 184 -3.23 17.91 -6.73
N ASN A 185 -3.20 16.59 -6.98
CA ASN A 185 -4.36 15.72 -6.78
C ASN A 185 -4.80 15.70 -5.31
N ILE A 186 -3.85 15.56 -4.36
CA ILE A 186 -4.13 15.60 -2.92
C ILE A 186 -4.82 16.90 -2.52
N ASN A 187 -4.28 18.04 -2.96
CA ASN A 187 -4.86 19.36 -2.66
C ASN A 187 -6.24 19.54 -3.29
N SER A 188 -6.46 19.03 -4.51
CA SER A 188 -7.76 19.10 -5.18
C SER A 188 -8.82 18.25 -4.49
N TYR A 189 -8.43 17.08 -3.96
CA TYR A 189 -9.36 16.17 -3.29
C TYR A 189 -9.86 16.75 -1.96
N LYS A 190 -8.99 17.44 -1.20
CA LYS A 190 -9.36 18.11 0.06
C LYS A 190 -10.37 19.25 -0.09
N ARG A 191 -10.52 19.81 -1.30
CA ARG A 191 -11.43 20.93 -1.57
C ARG A 191 -12.84 20.48 -1.99
N LYS A 192 -13.02 19.18 -2.24
CA LYS A 192 -14.32 18.56 -2.52
C LYS A 192 -14.92 18.03 -1.23
#